data_AF-A0A378BFK3-F1
#
_entry.id   AF-A0A378BFK3-F1
#
_cell.length_a   1.000
_cell.length_b   1.000
_cell.length_c   1.000
_cell.angle_alpha   90.00
_cell.angle_beta   90.00
_cell.angle_gamma   90.00
#
_symmetry.space_group_name_H-M   'P 1'
#
loop_
_entity.id
_entity.type
_entity.pdbx_description
1 polymer ?
#
loop_
_entity_poly.entity_id
_entity_poly.type
_entity_poly.pdbx_seq_one_letter_code
_entity_poly.pdbx_strand_id
1 'polypeptide(L)'
;MAVHLLIVDALNLIRRIHAVQGSPCVDTCLHALEQLIVHSQPTHAVAVFDDEDRAHGWRHQRLPEYKAGRAPMPETLVAEMPALRAAFEQRGIRCWASPGSEADDLAATLAVKVAQAGHQATIVSTDKGYCQLLSPTIRIRDYFQKRWLDAPFIASEFGVTPEQLADYWGAGGDQQLEGAGRGGHWTQKRRPAAERVSGPGGAVRPSGRGPGEVAQKAGRASGDGLHLPGGGPPADRPPAGRQSAAAAADALTFVKRCAGAG
;
A
#
# COMPACT_ATOMS: atom_id res chain seq x y z
N MET A 1 -2.49 -16.50 -26.16
CA MET A 1 -1.33 -15.57 -26.24
C MET A 1 -0.80 -15.32 -24.84
N ALA A 2 0.50 -15.10 -24.66
CA ALA A 2 1.03 -14.75 -23.35
C ALA A 2 0.58 -13.32 -22.97
N VAL A 3 -0.07 -13.17 -21.82
CA VAL A 3 -0.50 -11.85 -21.31
C VAL A 3 0.58 -11.28 -20.40
N HIS A 4 0.85 -9.99 -20.56
CA HIS A 4 1.65 -9.20 -19.63
C HIS A 4 0.89 -7.93 -19.27
N LEU A 5 0.47 -7.84 -18.01
CA LEU A 5 -0.25 -6.70 -17.47
C LEU A 5 0.73 -5.71 -16.82
N LEU A 6 0.72 -4.46 -17.28
CA LEU A 6 1.34 -3.33 -16.60
C LEU A 6 0.32 -2.65 -15.67
N ILE A 7 0.64 -2.57 -14.38
CA ILE A 7 -0.19 -1.93 -13.36
C ILE A 7 0.57 -0.71 -12.85
N VAL A 8 0.05 0.48 -13.09
CA VAL A 8 0.67 1.73 -12.64
C VAL A 8 -0.03 2.20 -11.37
N ASP A 9 0.72 2.30 -10.27
CA ASP A 9 0.29 3.01 -9.07
C ASP A 9 0.31 4.53 -9.38
N ALA A 10 -0.84 5.05 -9.81
CA ALA A 10 -0.90 6.33 -10.49
C ALA A 10 -0.53 7.48 -9.55
N LEU A 11 -1.03 7.49 -8.32
CA LEU A 11 -0.72 8.54 -7.36
C LEU A 11 0.73 8.45 -6.85
N ASN A 12 1.33 7.26 -6.77
CA ASN A 12 2.75 7.13 -6.46
C ASN A 12 3.62 7.80 -7.53
N LEU A 13 3.31 7.56 -8.81
CA LEU A 13 4.01 8.16 -9.95
C LEU A 13 3.78 9.69 -10.01
N ILE A 14 2.51 10.11 -10.05
CA ILE A 14 2.11 11.51 -10.24
C ILE A 14 2.65 12.39 -9.11
N ARG A 15 2.51 11.98 -7.84
CA ARG A 15 2.96 12.80 -6.70
C ARG A 15 4.46 13.01 -6.69
N ARG A 16 5.25 12.00 -7.09
CA ARG A 16 6.72 12.13 -7.17
C ARG A 16 7.15 13.03 -8.32
N ILE A 17 6.46 12.99 -9.46
CA ILE A 17 6.71 13.92 -10.56
C ILE A 17 6.35 15.35 -10.13
N HIS A 18 5.16 15.54 -9.55
CA HIS A 18 4.70 16.83 -9.05
C HIS A 18 5.62 17.41 -7.96
N ALA A 19 6.15 16.58 -7.06
CA ALA A 19 7.09 17.03 -6.04
C ALA A 19 8.39 17.62 -6.61
N VAL A 20 8.78 17.25 -7.84
CA VAL A 20 10.00 17.74 -8.49
C VAL A 20 9.72 19.00 -9.31
N GLN A 21 8.64 19.04 -10.08
CA GLN A 21 8.40 20.13 -11.05
C GLN A 21 7.21 21.04 -10.72
N GLY A 22 6.33 20.64 -9.80
CA GLY A 22 5.06 21.29 -9.55
C GLY A 22 4.03 21.08 -10.66
N SER A 23 3.13 22.05 -10.80
CA SER A 23 2.05 22.10 -11.79
C SER A 23 2.42 23.06 -12.93
N PRO A 24 2.13 22.75 -14.22
CA PRO A 24 1.46 21.56 -14.71
C PRO A 24 2.39 20.33 -14.80
N CYS A 25 1.84 19.13 -14.65
CA CYS A 25 2.60 17.87 -14.70
C CYS A 25 2.04 16.80 -15.64
N VAL A 26 0.97 17.09 -16.38
CA VAL A 26 0.33 16.17 -17.34
C VAL A 26 1.32 15.59 -18.34
N ASP A 27 2.06 16.43 -19.07
CA ASP A 27 2.96 15.99 -20.14
C ASP A 27 4.11 15.12 -19.62
N THR A 28 4.69 15.48 -18.47
CA THR A 28 5.72 14.67 -17.84
C THR A 28 5.19 13.31 -17.39
N CYS A 29 3.96 13.25 -16.86
CA CYS A 29 3.31 12.00 -16.49
C CYS A 29 3.02 11.13 -17.72
N LEU A 30 2.57 11.71 -18.83
CA LEU A 30 2.37 11.00 -20.09
C LEU A 30 3.67 10.45 -20.65
N HIS A 31 4.74 11.26 -20.66
CA HIS A 31 6.05 10.81 -21.09
C HIS A 31 6.57 9.66 -20.22
N ALA A 32 6.40 9.74 -18.90
CA ALA A 32 6.75 8.64 -18.00
C ALA A 32 5.99 7.35 -18.34
N LEU A 33 4.70 7.47 -18.66
CA LEU A 33 3.85 6.34 -19.04
C LEU A 33 4.28 5.70 -20.37
N GLU A 34 4.61 6.51 -21.38
CA GLU A 34 5.18 6.03 -22.64
C GLU A 34 6.48 5.25 -22.42
N GLN A 35 7.40 5.80 -21.61
CA GLN A 35 8.67 5.14 -21.29
C GLN A 35 8.44 3.79 -20.60
N LEU A 36 7.45 3.69 -19.70
CA LEU A 36 7.09 2.45 -19.03
C LEU A 36 6.52 1.40 -20.00
N ILE A 37 5.67 1.83 -20.94
CA ILE A 37 5.12 0.96 -21.99
C ILE A 37 6.24 0.46 -22.91
N VAL A 38 7.10 1.35 -23.40
CA VAL A 38 8.21 0.99 -24.29
C VAL A 38 9.18 0.02 -23.59
N HIS A 39 9.50 0.27 -22.32
CA HIS A 39 10.40 -0.58 -21.55
C HIS A 39 9.81 -1.96 -21.23
N SER A 40 8.53 -2.01 -20.88
CA SER A 40 7.90 -3.25 -20.38
C SER A 40 7.26 -4.07 -21.49
N GLN A 41 6.95 -3.45 -22.64
CA GLN A 41 6.20 -4.03 -23.77
C GLN A 41 4.96 -4.83 -23.33
N PRO A 42 4.07 -4.25 -22.49
CA PRO A 42 2.94 -4.98 -21.96
C PRO A 42 1.89 -5.21 -23.06
N THR A 43 1.13 -6.31 -22.95
CA THR A 43 -0.03 -6.52 -23.82
C THR A 43 -1.26 -5.79 -23.32
N HIS A 44 -1.32 -5.51 -22.00
CA HIS A 44 -2.39 -4.74 -21.39
C HIS A 44 -1.84 -3.81 -20.31
N ALA A 45 -2.52 -2.68 -20.08
CA ALA A 45 -2.11 -1.71 -19.06
C ALA A 45 -3.30 -1.11 -18.32
N VAL A 46 -3.11 -0.82 -17.04
CA VAL A 46 -4.09 -0.16 -16.17
C VAL A 46 -3.38 0.77 -15.20
N ALA A 47 -3.97 1.93 -14.94
CA ALA A 47 -3.54 2.85 -13.89
C ALA A 47 -4.53 2.77 -12.73
N VAL A 48 -4.06 2.43 -11.53
CA VAL A 48 -4.88 2.38 -10.33
C VAL A 48 -4.74 3.68 -9.55
N PHE A 49 -5.87 4.21 -9.10
CA PHE A 49 -5.95 5.41 -8.29
C PHE A 49 -6.59 5.05 -6.95
N ASP A 50 -6.20 5.78 -5.91
CA ASP A 50 -6.89 5.71 -4.63
C ASP A 50 -8.34 6.19 -4.81
N ASP A 51 -9.23 5.56 -4.05
CA ASP A 51 -10.59 6.02 -3.90
C ASP A 51 -10.64 7.32 -3.07
N GLU A 52 -11.65 8.14 -3.34
CA GLU A 52 -11.89 9.38 -2.60
C GLU A 52 -12.24 9.08 -1.13
N ASP A 53 -12.87 7.94 -0.85
CA ASP A 53 -13.31 7.52 0.48
C ASP A 53 -12.29 6.65 1.24
N ARG A 54 -11.03 6.61 0.80
CA ARG A 54 -9.98 5.77 1.42
C ARG A 54 -9.80 6.02 2.93
N ALA A 55 -10.14 7.22 3.41
CA ALA A 55 -10.07 7.60 4.82
C ALA A 55 -11.04 6.78 5.69
N HIS A 56 -12.08 6.18 5.09
CA HIS A 56 -13.03 5.27 5.74
C HIS A 56 -12.78 3.80 5.35
N GLY A 57 -11.67 3.51 4.68
CA GLY A 57 -11.29 2.16 4.27
C GLY A 57 -11.04 1.23 5.46
N TRP A 58 -11.04 -0.08 5.18
CA TRP A 58 -10.97 -1.14 6.20
C TRP A 58 -9.74 -1.04 7.12
N ARG A 59 -8.61 -0.50 6.63
CA ARG A 59 -7.40 -0.27 7.43
C ARG A 59 -7.62 0.78 8.52
N HIS A 60 -8.26 1.91 8.20
CA HIS A 60 -8.60 2.94 9.18
C HIS A 60 -9.63 2.45 10.19
N GLN A 61 -10.58 1.60 9.76
CA GLN A 61 -11.55 0.99 10.67
C GLN A 61 -10.89 0.07 11.71
N ARG A 62 -9.78 -0.59 11.35
CA ARG A 62 -9.01 -1.46 12.26
C ARG A 62 -7.97 -0.70 13.08
N LEU A 63 -7.39 0.34 12.50
CA LEU A 63 -6.34 1.17 13.09
C LEU A 63 -6.62 2.64 12.76
N PRO A 64 -7.36 3.38 13.60
CA PRO A 64 -7.79 4.75 13.32
C PRO A 64 -6.64 5.73 13.01
N GLU A 65 -5.48 5.51 13.60
CA GLU A 65 -4.24 6.28 13.39
C GLU A 65 -3.46 5.88 12.13
N TYR A 66 -3.95 4.89 11.36
CA TYR A 66 -3.32 4.48 10.10
C TYR A 66 -3.16 5.68 9.17
N LYS A 67 -1.94 5.91 8.70
CA LYS A 67 -1.57 7.05 7.83
C LYS A 67 -1.94 8.44 8.41
N ALA A 68 -2.24 8.54 9.70
CA ALA A 68 -2.46 9.82 10.36
C ALA A 68 -1.22 10.72 10.20
N GLY A 69 -1.43 12.00 9.89
CA GLY A 69 -0.35 12.96 9.66
C GLY A 69 0.26 12.95 8.25
N ARG A 70 -0.26 12.14 7.31
CA ARG A 70 0.08 12.32 5.89
C ARG A 70 -0.39 13.70 5.41
N ALA A 71 0.51 14.45 4.79
CA ALA A 71 0.15 15.73 4.17
C ALA A 71 -0.92 15.51 3.08
N PRO A 72 -1.93 16.38 3.00
CA PRO A 72 -2.93 16.31 1.95
C PRO A 72 -2.29 16.50 0.57
N MET A 73 -3.03 16.12 -0.49
CA MET A 73 -2.60 16.44 -1.85
C MET A 73 -2.59 17.97 -2.02
N PRO A 74 -1.54 18.57 -2.62
CA PRO A 74 -1.54 20.00 -2.93
C PRO A 74 -2.73 20.39 -3.81
N GLU A 75 -3.35 21.54 -3.56
CA GLU A 75 -4.55 21.99 -4.29
C GLU A 75 -4.32 22.09 -5.81
N THR A 76 -3.13 22.53 -6.23
CA THR A 76 -2.78 22.61 -7.65
C THR A 76 -2.79 21.23 -8.31
N LEU A 77 -2.35 20.19 -7.60
CA LEU A 77 -2.36 18.82 -8.10
C LEU A 77 -3.78 18.23 -8.09
N VAL A 78 -4.58 18.55 -7.07
CA VAL A 78 -6.00 18.18 -7.04
C VAL A 78 -6.73 18.72 -8.27
N ALA A 79 -6.48 19.98 -8.63
CA ALA A 79 -7.07 20.61 -9.82
C ALA A 79 -6.64 19.95 -11.14
N GLU A 80 -5.45 19.35 -11.21
CA GLU A 80 -4.96 18.63 -12.39
C GLU A 80 -5.48 17.19 -12.51
N MET A 81 -6.08 16.60 -11.46
CA MET A 81 -6.50 15.20 -11.47
C MET A 81 -7.45 14.82 -12.63
N PRO A 82 -8.47 15.63 -12.98
CA PRO A 82 -9.33 15.32 -14.12
C PRO A 82 -8.55 15.26 -15.44
N ALA A 83 -7.62 16.21 -15.66
CA ALA A 83 -6.79 16.26 -16.86
C ALA A 83 -5.81 15.08 -16.93
N LEU A 84 -5.19 14.70 -15.82
CA LEU A 84 -4.28 13.55 -15.73
C LEU A 84 -5.00 12.23 -16.04
N ARG A 85 -6.20 12.02 -15.50
CA ARG A 85 -7.02 10.83 -15.81
C ARG A 85 -7.42 10.80 -17.29
N ALA A 86 -7.92 11.92 -17.82
CA ALA A 86 -8.29 12.01 -19.23
C ALA A 86 -7.10 11.75 -20.16
N ALA A 87 -5.92 12.28 -19.82
CA ALA A 87 -4.69 12.07 -20.57
C ALA A 87 -4.29 10.58 -20.60
N PHE A 88 -4.36 9.87 -19.46
CA PHE A 88 -4.06 8.44 -19.40
C PHE A 88 -5.05 7.62 -20.24
N GLU A 89 -6.34 7.93 -20.16
CA GLU A 89 -7.37 7.24 -20.95
C GLU A 89 -7.23 7.49 -22.46
N GLN A 90 -6.85 8.70 -22.87
CA GLN A 90 -6.55 9.03 -24.27
C GLN A 90 -5.38 8.23 -24.83
N ARG A 91 -4.45 7.78 -23.97
CA ARG A 91 -3.36 6.86 -24.34
C ARG A 91 -3.75 5.39 -24.26
N GLY A 92 -5.03 5.09 -24.10
CA GLY A 92 -5.56 3.73 -24.03
C GLY A 92 -5.36 3.04 -22.68
N ILE A 93 -4.98 3.78 -21.64
CA ILE A 93 -4.75 3.23 -20.30
C ILE A 93 -5.96 3.52 -19.42
N ARG A 94 -6.64 2.46 -19.02
CA ARG A 94 -7.83 2.57 -18.17
C ARG A 94 -7.42 3.04 -16.77
N CYS A 95 -8.16 4.02 -16.24
CA CYS A 95 -7.99 4.52 -14.88
C CYS A 95 -9.01 3.87 -13.96
N TRP A 96 -8.57 3.00 -13.05
CA TRP A 96 -9.46 2.28 -12.12
C TRP A 96 -9.28 2.75 -10.69
N ALA A 97 -10.37 2.72 -9.94
CA ALA A 97 -10.42 2.88 -8.50
C ALA A 97 -11.43 1.86 -7.93
N SER A 98 -11.23 1.43 -6.69
CA SER A 98 -12.15 0.51 -6.02
C SER A 98 -12.73 1.20 -4.79
N PRO A 99 -14.05 1.47 -4.76
CA PRO A 99 -14.69 2.17 -3.66
C PRO A 99 -14.37 1.57 -2.30
N GLY A 100 -13.92 2.41 -1.36
CA GLY A 100 -13.56 1.99 0.01
C GLY A 100 -12.27 1.16 0.13
N SER A 101 -11.52 0.99 -0.96
CA SER A 101 -10.23 0.30 -0.98
C SER A 101 -9.11 1.24 -1.42
N GLU A 102 -7.90 0.99 -0.94
CA GLU A 102 -6.70 1.71 -1.40
C GLU A 102 -6.24 1.17 -2.76
N ALA A 103 -5.48 1.96 -3.50
CA ALA A 103 -4.98 1.56 -4.83
C ALA A 103 -4.10 0.30 -4.77
N ASP A 104 -3.42 0.10 -3.65
CA ASP A 104 -2.54 -1.05 -3.39
C ASP A 104 -3.29 -2.38 -3.37
N ASP A 105 -4.45 -2.44 -2.72
CA ASP A 105 -5.31 -3.62 -2.67
C ASP A 105 -5.81 -4.01 -4.06
N LEU A 106 -6.18 -3.01 -4.87
CA LEU A 106 -6.61 -3.24 -6.25
C LEU A 106 -5.45 -3.72 -7.12
N ALA A 107 -4.29 -3.08 -7.04
CA ALA A 107 -3.09 -3.50 -7.77
C ALA A 107 -2.65 -4.93 -7.38
N ALA A 108 -2.61 -5.24 -6.09
CA ALA A 108 -2.28 -6.56 -5.58
C ALA A 108 -3.27 -7.62 -6.11
N THR A 109 -4.57 -7.32 -6.04
CA THR A 109 -5.62 -8.22 -6.54
C THR A 109 -5.45 -8.52 -8.03
N LEU A 110 -5.16 -7.51 -8.85
CA LEU A 110 -4.96 -7.68 -10.29
C LEU A 110 -3.70 -8.48 -10.60
N ALA A 111 -2.58 -8.14 -9.96
CA ALA A 111 -1.30 -8.81 -10.18
C ALA A 111 -1.39 -10.31 -9.83
N VAL A 112 -1.95 -10.63 -8.66
CA VAL A 112 -2.10 -12.00 -8.18
C VAL A 112 -3.04 -12.80 -9.09
N LYS A 113 -4.17 -12.24 -9.50
CA LYS A 113 -5.12 -12.93 -10.40
C LYS A 113 -4.52 -13.23 -11.77
N VAL A 114 -3.78 -12.27 -12.35
CA VAL A 114 -3.08 -12.47 -13.62
C VAL A 114 -2.00 -13.53 -13.49
N ALA A 115 -1.20 -13.47 -12.41
CA ALA A 115 -0.16 -14.46 -12.14
C ALA A 115 -0.73 -15.88 -11.96
N GLN A 116 -1.83 -16.03 -11.20
CA GLN A 116 -2.52 -17.30 -10.99
C GLN A 116 -3.10 -17.89 -12.29
N ALA A 117 -3.44 -17.04 -13.25
CA ALA A 117 -3.87 -17.45 -14.59
C ALA A 117 -2.69 -17.86 -15.52
N GLY A 118 -1.45 -17.88 -15.02
CA GLY A 118 -0.26 -18.25 -15.80
C GLY A 118 0.29 -17.11 -16.66
N HIS A 119 0.03 -15.86 -16.28
CA HIS A 119 0.46 -14.68 -17.02
C HIS A 119 1.41 -13.81 -16.21
N GLN A 120 2.00 -12.80 -16.83
CA GLN A 120 2.95 -11.89 -16.17
C GLN A 120 2.28 -10.60 -15.72
N ALA A 121 2.70 -10.08 -14.57
CA ALA A 121 2.32 -8.77 -14.08
C ALA A 121 3.56 -7.93 -13.74
N THR A 122 3.49 -6.63 -14.01
CA THR A 122 4.50 -5.66 -13.57
C THR A 122 3.81 -4.50 -12.90
N ILE A 123 4.08 -4.32 -11.62
CA ILE A 123 3.61 -3.19 -10.84
C ILE A 123 4.66 -2.09 -10.92
N VAL A 124 4.25 -0.87 -11.28
CA VAL A 124 5.10 0.31 -11.27
C VAL A 124 4.76 1.12 -10.03
N SER A 125 5.62 1.03 -9.02
CA SER A 125 5.52 1.81 -7.79
C SER A 125 6.88 1.85 -7.09
N THR A 126 7.09 2.87 -6.27
CA THR A 126 8.21 2.95 -5.33
C THR A 126 7.88 2.39 -3.96
N ASP A 127 6.62 2.02 -3.72
CA ASP A 127 6.18 1.45 -2.45
C ASP A 127 6.72 0.02 -2.29
N LYS A 128 7.52 -0.17 -1.23
CA LYS A 128 8.13 -1.47 -0.93
C LYS A 128 7.09 -2.49 -0.43
N GLY A 129 5.89 -2.05 -0.03
CA GLY A 129 4.79 -2.90 0.37
C GLY A 129 4.40 -3.95 -0.69
N TYR A 130 4.49 -3.61 -1.99
CA TYR A 130 4.21 -4.57 -3.06
C TYR A 130 5.23 -5.70 -3.17
N CYS A 131 6.42 -5.56 -2.58
CA CYS A 131 7.48 -6.55 -2.71
C CYS A 131 7.10 -7.88 -2.03
N GLN A 132 6.14 -7.88 -1.09
CA GLN A 132 5.58 -9.12 -0.53
C GLN A 132 4.91 -10.02 -1.58
N LEU A 133 4.59 -9.48 -2.77
CA LEU A 133 3.95 -10.20 -3.88
C LEU A 133 4.97 -10.75 -4.89
N LEU A 134 6.27 -10.56 -4.68
CA LEU A 134 7.30 -11.00 -5.62
C LEU A 134 7.16 -12.50 -5.91
N SER A 135 7.21 -12.83 -7.19
CA SER A 135 7.19 -14.21 -7.68
C SER A 135 7.83 -14.26 -9.06
N PRO A 136 8.05 -15.46 -9.66
CA PRO A 136 8.57 -15.55 -11.02
C PRO A 136 7.72 -14.81 -12.07
N THR A 137 6.44 -14.55 -11.79
CA THR A 137 5.50 -13.90 -12.72
C THR A 137 5.04 -12.51 -12.29
N ILE A 138 5.39 -12.06 -11.08
CA ILE A 138 5.06 -10.71 -10.58
C ILE A 138 6.36 -9.96 -10.29
N ARG A 139 6.54 -8.81 -10.96
CA ARG A 139 7.71 -7.94 -10.79
C ARG A 139 7.29 -6.54 -10.36
N ILE A 140 8.17 -5.84 -9.63
CA ILE A 140 7.95 -4.47 -9.18
C ILE A 140 9.04 -3.56 -9.74
N ARG A 141 8.65 -2.48 -10.42
CA ARG A 141 9.53 -1.53 -11.08
C ARG A 141 9.51 -0.17 -10.39
N ASP A 142 10.67 0.29 -9.95
CA ASP A 142 10.89 1.68 -9.55
C ASP A 142 11.25 2.50 -10.81
N TYR A 143 10.29 3.31 -11.27
CA TYR A 143 10.47 4.17 -12.45
C TYR A 143 11.55 5.24 -12.24
N PHE A 144 11.70 5.77 -11.03
CA PHE A 144 12.55 6.92 -10.76
C PHE A 144 14.02 6.51 -10.62
N GLN A 145 14.28 5.40 -9.92
CA GLN A 145 15.62 4.85 -9.75
C GLN A 145 16.01 3.87 -10.87
N LYS A 146 15.13 3.66 -11.86
CA LYS A 146 15.36 2.77 -13.02
C LYS A 146 15.78 1.35 -12.62
N ARG A 147 15.28 0.84 -11.49
CA ARG A 147 15.65 -0.46 -10.92
C ARG A 147 14.44 -1.36 -10.67
N TRP A 148 14.71 -2.66 -10.57
CA TRP A 148 13.74 -3.64 -10.09
C TRP A 148 13.83 -3.72 -8.57
N LEU A 149 12.68 -3.81 -7.91
CA LEU A 149 12.60 -4.14 -6.48
C LEU A 149 12.41 -5.65 -6.39
N ASP A 150 13.50 -6.41 -6.55
CA ASP A 150 13.51 -7.86 -6.65
C ASP A 150 14.00 -8.54 -5.35
N ALA A 151 14.06 -9.87 -5.33
CA ALA A 151 14.48 -10.61 -4.13
C ALA A 151 15.90 -10.22 -3.64
N PRO A 152 16.91 -10.05 -4.50
CA PRO A 152 18.20 -9.48 -4.09
C PRO A 152 18.11 -8.10 -3.43
N PHE A 153 17.31 -7.19 -4.00
CA PHE A 153 17.05 -5.88 -3.39
C PHE A 153 16.45 -6.03 -1.98
N ILE A 154 15.45 -6.90 -1.81
CA ILE A 154 14.81 -7.13 -0.50
C ILE A 154 15.77 -7.74 0.51
N ALA A 155 16.54 -8.73 0.11
CA ALA A 155 17.54 -9.34 0.99
C ALA A 155 18.60 -8.31 1.44
N SER A 156 19.03 -7.43 0.54
CA SER A 156 20.00 -6.37 0.85
C SER A 156 19.44 -5.28 1.77
N GLU A 157 18.20 -4.84 1.54
CA GLU A 157 17.61 -3.70 2.26
C GLU A 157 17.03 -4.11 3.61
N PHE A 158 16.44 -5.31 3.71
CA PHE A 158 15.69 -5.74 4.89
C PHE A 158 16.27 -6.97 5.58
N GLY A 159 17.19 -7.71 4.94
CA GLY A 159 17.77 -8.93 5.52
C GLY A 159 16.78 -10.09 5.63
N VAL A 160 15.63 -10.03 4.95
CA VAL A 160 14.56 -11.04 4.94
C VAL A 160 14.20 -11.43 3.50
N THR A 161 13.40 -12.49 3.33
CA THR A 161 12.83 -12.83 2.02
C THR A 161 11.54 -12.03 1.76
N PRO A 162 11.09 -11.91 0.49
CA PRO A 162 9.82 -11.25 0.17
C PRO A 162 8.62 -11.75 0.97
N GLU A 163 8.52 -13.06 1.21
CA GLU A 163 7.42 -13.70 1.93
C GLU A 163 7.38 -13.32 3.42
N GLN A 164 8.51 -12.88 3.97
CA GLN A 164 8.67 -12.50 5.38
C GLN A 164 8.40 -11.01 5.63
N LEU A 165 8.19 -10.20 4.60
CA LEU A 165 8.04 -8.75 4.74
C LEU A 165 6.84 -8.34 5.62
N ALA A 166 5.71 -9.05 5.50
CA ALA A 166 4.53 -8.76 6.32
C ALA A 166 4.80 -8.99 7.82
N ASP A 167 5.45 -10.10 8.15
CA ASP A 167 5.86 -10.41 9.54
C ASP A 167 6.92 -9.43 10.04
N TYR A 168 7.87 -9.05 9.18
CA TYR A 168 8.90 -8.06 9.47
C TYR A 168 8.28 -6.72 9.90
N TRP A 169 7.34 -6.17 9.11
CA TRP A 169 6.64 -4.93 9.47
C TRP A 169 5.71 -5.11 10.68
N GLY A 170 5.04 -6.27 10.81
CA GLY A 170 4.19 -6.58 11.96
C GLY A 170 4.96 -6.66 13.29
N ALA A 171 6.23 -7.07 13.24
CA ALA A 171 7.14 -7.10 14.39
C ALA A 171 7.77 -5.74 14.71
N GLY A 172 7.47 -4.68 13.95
CA GLY A 172 8.05 -3.35 14.12
C GLY A 172 9.40 -3.16 13.42
N GLY A 173 9.75 -4.03 12.47
CA GLY A 173 10.88 -3.84 11.56
C GLY A 173 10.66 -2.63 10.66
N ASP A 174 11.65 -1.75 10.65
CA ASP A 174 11.78 -0.43 10.00
C ASP A 174 10.59 0.56 10.16
N GLN A 175 10.88 1.72 10.79
CA GLN A 175 9.96 2.84 11.00
C GLN A 175 9.65 3.64 9.71
N GLN A 176 10.14 3.18 8.56
CA GLN A 176 10.16 3.93 7.32
C GLN A 176 9.11 3.44 6.32
N LEU A 177 7.84 3.40 6.75
CA LEU A 177 6.74 3.67 5.81
C LEU A 177 6.81 5.17 5.49
N GLU A 178 7.58 5.54 4.46
CA GLU A 178 7.66 6.92 3.98
C GLU A 178 6.24 7.48 3.78
N GLY A 179 5.88 8.43 4.64
CA GLY A 179 4.55 9.04 4.72
C GLY A 179 3.92 8.99 6.12
N ALA A 180 4.38 8.17 7.06
CA ALA A 180 4.01 8.36 8.46
C ALA A 180 4.83 9.53 9.00
N GLY A 181 4.17 10.67 9.24
CA GLY A 181 4.77 11.74 10.03
C GLY A 181 5.31 11.16 11.33
N ARG A 182 6.45 11.68 11.79
CA ARG A 182 7.05 11.37 13.11
C ARG A 182 5.95 11.43 14.18
N GLY A 183 5.43 10.28 14.60
CA GLY A 183 4.29 10.25 15.51
C GLY A 183 3.52 8.93 15.52
N GLY A 184 4.22 7.81 15.64
CA GLY A 184 3.60 6.49 15.80
C GLY A 184 4.55 5.57 16.52
N HIS A 185 4.59 5.68 17.85
CA HIS A 185 5.29 4.73 18.70
C HIS A 185 4.61 3.36 18.59
N TRP A 186 5.07 2.52 17.64
CA TRP A 186 4.89 1.08 17.73
C TRP A 186 5.82 0.54 18.83
N THR A 187 5.59 0.95 20.09
CA THR A 187 6.18 0.25 21.22
C THR A 187 5.34 -1.00 21.45
N GLN A 188 5.65 -2.06 20.72
CA GLN A 188 5.30 -3.39 21.21
C GLN A 188 6.06 -3.53 22.54
N LYS A 189 5.31 -3.58 23.65
CA LYS A 189 5.87 -3.97 24.95
C LYS A 189 6.70 -5.23 24.71
N ARG A 190 8.03 -5.10 24.82
CA ARG A 190 8.96 -6.22 24.73
C ARG A 190 8.41 -7.37 25.56
N ARG A 191 8.00 -8.47 24.93
CA ARG A 191 7.99 -9.75 25.64
C ARG A 191 9.45 -10.05 25.99
N PRO A 192 9.76 -10.49 27.22
CA PRO A 192 11.11 -10.95 27.52
C PRO A 192 11.48 -12.06 26.53
N ALA A 193 12.74 -12.06 26.09
CA ALA A 193 13.25 -13.07 25.18
C ALA A 193 12.92 -14.47 25.73
N ALA A 194 12.16 -15.25 24.96
CA ALA A 194 12.07 -16.68 25.21
C ALA A 194 13.48 -17.25 24.96
N GLU A 195 14.06 -17.79 26.01
CA GLU A 195 15.36 -18.44 26.00
C GLU A 195 15.43 -19.50 24.90
N ARG A 196 16.58 -19.55 24.22
CA ARG A 196 16.93 -20.69 23.38
C ARG A 196 16.95 -21.93 24.27
N VAL A 197 16.00 -22.84 24.07
CA VAL A 197 16.11 -24.19 24.61
C VAL A 197 17.26 -24.88 23.88
N SER A 198 18.42 -24.91 24.52
CA SER A 198 19.51 -25.84 24.20
C SER A 198 19.36 -27.04 25.14
N GLY A 199 19.55 -28.24 24.59
CA GLY A 199 19.38 -29.53 25.28
C GLY A 199 20.29 -29.76 26.50
N PRO A 200 20.17 -30.94 27.13
CA PRO A 200 20.34 -31.12 28.57
C PRO A 200 21.80 -31.34 28.98
N GLY A 201 22.18 -30.75 30.12
CA GLY A 201 23.35 -31.17 30.90
C GLY A 201 24.27 -30.02 31.27
N GLY A 202 24.24 -29.60 32.54
CA GLY A 202 25.25 -28.71 33.10
C GLY A 202 24.67 -27.77 34.16
N ALA A 203 24.67 -28.21 35.41
CA ALA A 203 24.28 -27.39 36.56
C ALA A 203 25.23 -26.19 36.73
N VAL A 204 24.67 -24.98 36.85
CA VAL A 204 25.38 -23.82 37.41
C VAL A 204 24.43 -23.11 38.39
N ARG A 205 24.90 -22.96 39.63
CA ARG A 205 24.20 -22.34 40.76
C ARG A 205 24.09 -20.82 40.59
N PRO A 206 23.03 -20.14 41.10
CA PRO A 206 23.01 -18.69 41.18
C PRO A 206 23.61 -18.22 42.52
N SER A 207 24.55 -17.29 42.45
CA SER A 207 25.01 -16.47 43.58
C SER A 207 24.32 -15.10 43.52
N GLY A 208 23.79 -14.65 44.65
CA GLY A 208 22.81 -13.57 44.72
C GLY A 208 23.32 -12.14 44.92
N ARG A 209 22.41 -11.34 45.50
CA ARG A 209 22.43 -9.89 45.87
C ARG A 209 22.05 -8.97 44.71
N GLY A 210 21.15 -7.98 44.82
CA GLY A 210 20.38 -7.39 45.92
C GLY A 210 19.71 -6.10 45.40
N PRO A 211 18.69 -5.54 46.08
CA PRO A 211 17.64 -4.71 45.45
C PRO A 211 17.76 -3.20 45.73
N GLY A 212 17.05 -2.40 44.93
CA GLY A 212 16.70 -0.99 45.16
C GLY A 212 16.16 -0.41 43.85
N GLU A 213 15.03 0.28 43.74
CA GLU A 213 14.11 0.84 44.72
C GLU A 213 12.78 1.11 43.98
N VAL A 214 11.66 0.95 44.68
CA VAL A 214 10.30 1.18 44.18
C VAL A 214 9.91 2.62 44.50
N ALA A 215 9.37 3.35 43.54
CA ALA A 215 8.54 4.53 43.83
C ALA A 215 7.34 4.60 42.88
N GLN A 216 6.18 4.26 43.44
CA GLN A 216 4.85 4.45 42.88
C GLN A 216 4.47 5.93 42.97
N LYS A 217 3.70 6.41 41.99
CA LYS A 217 2.67 7.43 42.25
C LYS A 217 1.49 7.20 41.30
N ALA A 218 0.40 6.71 41.89
CA ALA A 218 -0.93 6.69 41.33
C ALA A 218 -1.63 8.02 41.62
N GLY A 219 -2.42 8.51 40.66
CA GLY A 219 -3.39 9.59 40.85
C GLY A 219 -4.64 9.28 40.04
N ARG A 220 -5.74 9.02 40.76
CA ARG A 220 -7.12 8.89 40.24
C ARG A 220 -7.82 10.25 40.32
N ALA A 221 -8.73 10.53 39.38
CA ALA A 221 -10.08 11.10 39.59
C ALA A 221 -10.69 11.41 38.20
N SER A 222 -11.80 10.77 37.84
CA SER A 222 -13.16 11.38 37.75
C SER A 222 -13.31 12.22 36.46
N GLY A 223 -14.18 11.91 35.50
CA GLY A 223 -15.59 11.51 35.63
C GLY A 223 -16.43 12.76 35.36
N ASP A 224 -16.93 12.91 34.13
CA ASP A 224 -18.11 13.73 33.81
C ASP A 224 -18.57 13.45 32.37
N GLY A 225 -19.83 13.07 32.25
CA GLY A 225 -20.52 12.82 30.99
C GLY A 225 -21.45 13.97 30.63
N LEU A 226 -21.50 14.33 29.35
CA LEU A 226 -22.54 15.16 28.72
C LEU A 226 -22.67 14.68 27.25
N HIS A 227 -23.74 13.94 26.94
CA HIS A 227 -24.98 14.39 26.31
C HIS A 227 -24.84 14.78 24.82
N LEU A 228 -25.29 13.89 23.95
CA LEU A 228 -25.48 14.08 22.51
C LEU A 228 -26.86 14.72 22.24
N PRO A 229 -27.00 15.70 21.35
CA PRO A 229 -28.30 16.00 20.73
C PRO A 229 -28.47 15.20 19.43
N GLY A 230 -29.68 14.68 19.23
CA GLY A 230 -30.04 13.80 18.14
C GLY A 230 -30.40 14.48 16.81
N GLY A 231 -30.36 13.67 15.76
CA GLY A 231 -31.44 13.51 14.77
C GLY A 231 -31.69 14.64 13.76
N GLY A 232 -31.06 14.52 12.59
CA GLY A 232 -31.63 14.96 11.32
C GLY A 232 -31.61 13.78 10.32
N PRO A 233 -32.66 13.58 9.50
CA PRO A 233 -32.70 12.46 8.55
C PRO A 233 -31.63 12.65 7.47
N PRO A 234 -30.90 11.60 7.05
CA PRO A 234 -29.96 11.73 5.94
C PRO A 234 -30.74 11.96 4.64
N ALA A 235 -30.44 13.07 3.97
CA ALA A 235 -30.89 13.33 2.61
C ALA A 235 -30.41 12.21 1.67
N ASP A 236 -31.31 11.80 0.77
CA ASP A 236 -31.11 10.75 -0.23
C ASP A 236 -29.76 10.89 -0.96
N ARG A 237 -28.78 10.07 -0.55
CA ARG A 237 -27.59 9.78 -1.34
C ARG A 237 -27.91 8.65 -2.30
N PRO A 238 -27.63 8.78 -3.61
CA PRO A 238 -27.72 7.64 -4.51
C PRO A 238 -26.77 6.54 -4.04
N PRO A 239 -27.14 5.25 -4.12
CA PRO A 239 -26.37 4.17 -3.52
C PRO A 239 -24.99 4.05 -4.19
N ALA A 240 -23.93 4.20 -3.37
CA ALA A 240 -22.52 4.07 -3.71
C ALA A 240 -22.09 2.67 -4.23
N GLY A 241 -23.04 1.76 -4.47
CA GLY A 241 -22.80 0.35 -4.79
C GLY A 241 -22.79 -0.03 -6.27
N ARG A 242 -23.18 0.85 -7.20
CA ARG A 242 -23.24 0.47 -8.63
C ARG A 242 -21.90 0.56 -9.37
N GLN A 243 -20.97 1.39 -8.92
CA GLN A 243 -19.66 1.56 -9.59
C GLN A 243 -18.60 0.56 -9.08
N SER A 244 -18.65 0.12 -7.82
CA SER A 244 -17.67 -0.85 -7.27
C SER A 244 -17.80 -2.24 -7.87
N ALA A 245 -19.04 -2.71 -8.09
CA ALA A 245 -19.32 -3.99 -8.74
C ALA A 245 -18.91 -3.98 -10.22
N ALA A 246 -19.05 -2.84 -10.90
CA ALA A 246 -18.66 -2.69 -12.31
C ALA A 246 -17.13 -2.72 -12.48
N ALA A 247 -16.36 -2.02 -11.64
CA ALA A 247 -14.89 -2.06 -11.70
C ALA A 247 -14.33 -3.46 -11.35
N ALA A 248 -14.90 -4.14 -10.36
CA ALA A 248 -14.51 -5.51 -10.02
C ALA A 248 -14.96 -6.54 -11.07
N ALA A 249 -16.13 -6.36 -11.68
CA ALA A 249 -16.62 -7.19 -12.78
C ALA A 249 -15.84 -6.94 -14.07
N ASP A 250 -15.43 -5.70 -14.35
CA ASP A 250 -14.55 -5.34 -15.47
C ASP A 250 -13.15 -5.87 -15.25
N ALA A 251 -12.62 -5.82 -14.02
CA ALA A 251 -11.37 -6.48 -13.65
C ALA A 251 -11.46 -8.00 -13.83
N LEU A 252 -12.54 -8.64 -13.38
CA LEU A 252 -12.76 -10.07 -13.59
C LEU A 252 -13.01 -10.40 -15.06
N THR A 253 -13.68 -9.55 -15.83
CA THR A 253 -13.93 -9.74 -17.26
C THR A 253 -12.66 -9.55 -18.06
N PHE A 254 -11.84 -8.57 -17.69
CA PHE A 254 -10.50 -8.34 -18.21
C PHE A 254 -9.59 -9.54 -17.92
N VAL A 255 -9.56 -10.02 -16.67
CA VAL A 255 -8.83 -11.24 -16.29
C VAL A 255 -9.37 -12.47 -17.00
N LYS A 256 -10.69 -12.64 -17.13
CA LYS A 256 -11.32 -13.76 -17.86
C LYS A 256 -11.01 -13.71 -19.36
N ARG A 257 -10.95 -12.52 -19.96
CA ARG A 257 -10.49 -12.32 -21.34
C ARG A 257 -9.00 -12.62 -21.48
N CYS A 258 -8.19 -12.28 -20.49
CA CYS A 258 -6.78 -12.65 -20.46
C CYS A 258 -6.58 -14.18 -20.34
N ALA A 259 -7.34 -14.82 -19.44
CA ALA A 259 -7.24 -16.25 -19.11
C ALA A 259 -7.99 -17.18 -20.08
N GLY A 260 -8.80 -16.65 -21.01
CA GLY A 260 -9.78 -17.40 -21.80
C GLY A 260 -9.71 -17.17 -23.31
N ALA A 261 -8.52 -16.99 -23.89
CA ALA A 261 -8.32 -17.03 -25.33
C ALA A 261 -7.77 -18.40 -25.77
N GLY A 262 -8.70 -19.33 -25.95
CA GLY A 262 -8.60 -20.65 -26.58
C GLY A 262 -10.00 -21.13 -26.92
#